data_AF-A0A4V4HI25-F1
#
_entry.id   AF-A0A4V4HI25-F1
#
_cell.length_a   1.000
_cell.length_b   1.000
_cell.length_c   1.000
_cell.angle_alpha   90.00
_cell.angle_beta   90.00
_cell.angle_gamma   90.00
#
_symmetry.space_group_name_H-M   'P 1'
#
loop_
_entity.id
_entity.type
_entity.pdbx_description
1 polymer ?
#
loop_
_entity_poly.entity_id
_entity_poly.type
_entity_poly.pdbx_seq_one_letter_code
_entity_poly.pdbx_strand_id
1 'polypeptide(L)'
;MNPFAEHFSTMTKSMLVLVGPDGYVSPHGAQLPINMAGFHIHSAIHKARPDVHAAAHCHSLHGKAWSVFGRSIDIMTQDSCLFHENIAVYQNFGGIVLAQEEGENIAKALGPKAKTCILQNHGLLTLGKTVDEAVYLFAALDRQCKVQLLAEAAAANGIPKTVISKEDAEFTAKTIQWWENVYVNFQPEYKLLLKETNGDFLL
;
A
#
# COMPACT_ATOMS: atom_id res chain seq x y z
N MET A 1 -5.93 1.98 14.12
CA MET A 1 -5.26 0.85 13.45
C MET A 1 -5.92 -0.45 13.86
N ASN A 2 -5.68 -1.55 13.15
CA ASN A 2 -6.15 -2.88 13.57
C ASN A 2 -5.34 -3.37 14.79
N PRO A 3 -5.96 -4.18 15.68
CA PRO A 3 -5.27 -4.88 16.75
C PRO A 3 -4.31 -5.95 16.20
N PHE A 4 -3.36 -6.34 17.03
CA PHE A 4 -2.38 -7.37 16.72
C PHE A 4 -2.99 -8.78 16.78
N ALA A 5 -2.57 -9.65 15.87
CA ALA A 5 -2.95 -11.06 15.79
C ALA A 5 -4.45 -11.34 15.52
N GLU A 6 -5.23 -10.35 15.11
CA GLU A 6 -6.60 -10.56 14.63
C GLU A 6 -6.64 -10.82 13.13
N HIS A 7 -7.48 -11.77 12.73
CA HIS A 7 -7.66 -12.08 11.31
C HIS A 7 -8.42 -10.94 10.62
N PHE A 8 -7.95 -10.46 9.47
CA PHE A 8 -8.57 -9.29 8.82
C PHE A 8 -10.06 -9.49 8.48
N SER A 9 -10.46 -10.72 8.15
CA SER A 9 -11.87 -11.04 7.86
C SER A 9 -12.80 -11.01 9.08
N THR A 10 -12.28 -10.95 10.30
CA THR A 10 -13.09 -10.86 11.53
C THR A 10 -13.14 -9.44 12.10
N MET A 11 -12.47 -8.48 11.43
CA MET A 11 -12.40 -7.10 11.89
C MET A 11 -13.77 -6.44 11.90
N THR A 12 -14.04 -5.73 12.99
CA THR A 12 -15.19 -4.84 13.14
C THR A 12 -14.72 -3.45 13.56
N LYS A 13 -15.59 -2.44 13.45
CA LYS A 13 -15.31 -1.07 13.86
C LYS A 13 -14.98 -1.01 15.36
N SER A 14 -15.70 -1.75 16.18
CA SER A 14 -15.51 -1.82 17.64
C SER A 14 -14.16 -2.40 18.06
N MET A 15 -13.48 -3.15 17.17
CA MET A 15 -12.13 -3.68 17.41
C MET A 15 -11.00 -2.69 17.10
N LEU A 16 -11.29 -1.54 16.48
CA LEU A 16 -10.25 -0.60 16.08
C LEU A 16 -9.60 0.07 17.30
N VAL A 17 -8.27 0.07 17.30
CA VAL A 17 -7.47 0.70 18.36
C VAL A 17 -7.09 2.12 17.93
N LEU A 18 -7.37 3.09 18.80
CA LEU A 18 -6.92 4.46 18.64
C LEU A 18 -5.58 4.63 19.37
N VAL A 19 -4.56 5.10 18.65
CA VAL A 19 -3.20 5.23 19.18
C VAL A 19 -2.77 6.69 19.03
N GLY A 20 -2.23 7.26 20.11
CA GLY A 20 -1.67 8.61 20.13
C GLY A 20 -0.34 8.71 19.36
N PRO A 21 0.14 9.94 19.10
CA PRO A 21 1.40 10.17 18.37
C PRO A 21 2.64 9.64 19.13
N ASP A 22 2.51 9.45 20.43
CA ASP A 22 3.49 8.89 21.37
C ASP A 22 3.44 7.35 21.45
N GLY A 23 2.53 6.70 20.73
CA GLY A 23 2.39 5.24 20.70
C GLY A 23 1.53 4.66 21.81
N TYR A 24 0.90 5.49 22.66
CA TYR A 24 -0.01 5.01 23.69
C TYR A 24 -1.42 4.77 23.14
N VAL A 25 -2.03 3.66 23.57
CA VAL A 25 -3.42 3.35 23.26
C VAL A 25 -4.34 4.30 24.03
N SER A 26 -5.21 4.99 23.29
CA SER A 26 -6.19 5.91 23.85
C SER A 26 -7.36 5.14 24.50
N PRO A 27 -7.94 5.63 25.61
CA PRO A 27 -9.14 5.05 26.19
C PRO A 27 -10.39 5.18 25.30
N HIS A 28 -10.33 5.96 24.21
CA HIS A 28 -11.45 6.13 23.27
C HIS A 28 -11.48 5.10 22.13
N GLY A 29 -10.53 4.16 22.08
CA GLY A 29 -10.53 3.03 21.15
C GLY A 29 -10.61 1.69 21.87
N ALA A 30 -10.55 0.59 21.12
CA ALA A 30 -10.47 -0.75 21.69
C ALA A 30 -9.20 -0.90 22.54
N GLN A 31 -9.33 -1.53 23.71
CA GLN A 31 -8.21 -1.81 24.62
C GLN A 31 -7.53 -3.14 24.25
N LEU A 32 -7.09 -3.25 22.99
CA LEU A 32 -6.49 -4.44 22.39
C LEU A 32 -5.01 -4.19 22.07
N PRO A 33 -4.16 -5.24 22.06
CA PRO A 33 -2.74 -5.10 21.74
C PRO A 33 -2.54 -4.60 20.31
N ILE A 34 -1.45 -3.87 20.07
CA ILE A 34 -1.04 -3.38 18.75
C ILE A 34 0.34 -3.89 18.39
N ASN A 35 0.62 -3.97 17.09
CA ASN A 35 1.98 -4.19 16.59
C ASN A 35 2.76 -2.87 16.62
N MET A 36 3.65 -2.71 17.60
CA MET A 36 4.45 -1.49 17.77
C MET A 36 5.39 -1.22 16.59
N ALA A 37 5.98 -2.25 15.98
CA ALA A 37 6.86 -2.08 14.83
C ALA A 37 6.09 -1.48 13.63
N GLY A 38 4.90 -2.03 13.34
CA GLY A 38 4.01 -1.49 12.32
C GLY A 38 3.54 -0.06 12.63
N PHE A 39 3.22 0.22 13.91
CA PHE A 39 2.87 1.57 14.34
C PHE A 39 4.00 2.57 14.08
N HIS A 40 5.26 2.24 14.42
CA HIS A 40 6.39 3.16 14.23
C HIS A 40 6.59 3.55 12.77
N ILE A 41 6.46 2.60 11.83
CA ILE A 41 6.54 2.89 10.40
C ILE A 41 5.43 3.87 9.99
N HIS A 42 4.18 3.57 10.33
CA HIS A 42 3.03 4.41 9.96
C HIS A 42 3.10 5.80 10.61
N SER A 43 3.51 5.88 11.89
CA SER A 43 3.65 7.13 12.64
C SER A 43 4.70 8.05 12.01
N ALA A 44 5.87 7.51 11.66
CA ALA A 44 6.93 8.27 11.00
C ALA A 44 6.47 8.84 9.64
N ILE A 45 5.73 8.04 8.86
CA ILE A 45 5.18 8.48 7.57
C ILE A 45 4.15 9.59 7.76
N HIS A 46 3.16 9.42 8.64
CA HIS A 46 2.16 10.47 8.89
C HIS A 46 2.77 11.76 9.41
N LYS A 47 3.82 11.69 10.24
CA LYS A 47 4.57 12.86 10.69
C LYS A 47 5.30 13.56 9.54
N ALA A 48 5.87 12.81 8.61
CA ALA A 48 6.60 13.35 7.46
C ALA A 48 5.67 13.84 6.33
N ARG A 49 4.45 13.30 6.22
CA ARG A 49 3.49 13.57 5.15
C ARG A 49 2.12 13.96 5.73
N PRO A 50 1.94 15.21 6.20
CA PRO A 50 0.65 15.68 6.72
C PRO A 50 -0.50 15.66 5.70
N ASP A 51 -0.20 15.54 4.40
CA ASP A 51 -1.18 15.41 3.33
C ASP A 51 -1.80 14.00 3.21
N VAL A 52 -1.29 13.04 3.98
CA VAL A 52 -1.69 11.63 4.01
C VAL A 52 -2.56 11.35 5.23
N HIS A 53 -3.75 10.80 4.99
CA HIS A 53 -4.72 10.46 6.04
C HIS A 53 -4.86 8.96 6.27
N ALA A 54 -4.45 8.14 5.30
CA ALA A 54 -4.47 6.69 5.42
C ALA A 54 -3.18 6.08 4.86
N ALA A 55 -2.73 5.01 5.49
CA ALA A 55 -1.64 4.18 5.00
C ALA A 55 -2.02 2.71 5.15
N ALA A 56 -1.71 1.91 4.14
CA ALA A 56 -1.96 0.47 4.11
C ALA A 56 -0.64 -0.28 3.89
N HIS A 57 -0.40 -1.30 4.69
CA HIS A 57 0.75 -2.18 4.58
C HIS A 57 0.31 -3.62 4.79
N CYS A 58 0.79 -4.52 3.94
CA CYS A 58 0.56 -5.95 4.08
C CYS A 58 1.68 -6.73 3.37
N HIS A 59 1.92 -7.95 3.83
CA HIS A 59 2.83 -8.91 3.22
C HIS A 59 2.08 -9.74 2.16
N SER A 60 1.41 -9.06 1.23
CA SER A 60 0.63 -9.70 0.16
C SER A 60 1.50 -10.59 -0.72
N LEU A 61 0.92 -11.67 -1.26
CA LEU A 61 1.69 -12.73 -1.92
C LEU A 61 2.54 -12.21 -3.08
N HIS A 62 1.95 -11.46 -4.01
CA HIS A 62 2.63 -11.02 -5.22
C HIS A 62 3.55 -9.83 -4.95
N GLY A 63 3.10 -8.89 -4.12
CA GLY A 63 3.89 -7.74 -3.68
C GLY A 63 5.16 -8.17 -2.95
N LYS A 64 5.05 -9.11 -2.00
CA LYS A 64 6.22 -9.70 -1.32
C LYS A 64 7.12 -10.44 -2.31
N ALA A 65 6.55 -11.26 -3.20
CA ALA A 65 7.33 -11.99 -4.21
C ALA A 65 8.10 -11.06 -5.15
N TRP A 66 7.49 -9.95 -5.59
CA TRP A 66 8.16 -8.96 -6.43
C TRP A 66 9.20 -8.14 -5.65
N SER A 67 8.93 -7.83 -4.37
CA SER A 67 9.80 -7.00 -3.54
C SER A 67 11.22 -7.55 -3.39
N VAL A 68 11.43 -8.85 -3.56
CA VAL A 68 12.76 -9.48 -3.43
C VAL A 68 13.76 -8.98 -4.48
N PHE A 69 13.26 -8.47 -5.62
CA PHE A 69 14.09 -7.94 -6.70
C PHE A 69 14.57 -6.50 -6.46
N GLY A 70 14.05 -5.81 -5.44
CA GLY A 70 14.50 -4.46 -5.08
C GLY A 70 14.34 -3.42 -6.21
N ARG A 71 13.32 -3.56 -7.07
CA ARG A 71 13.04 -2.67 -8.21
C ARG A 71 11.54 -2.37 -8.37
N SER A 72 11.25 -1.29 -9.08
CA SER A 72 9.89 -0.92 -9.48
C SER A 72 9.28 -1.94 -10.45
N ILE A 73 7.96 -1.94 -10.57
CA ILE A 73 7.26 -2.56 -11.71
C ILE A 73 7.53 -1.76 -12.99
N ASP A 74 7.45 -2.43 -14.14
CA ASP A 74 7.50 -1.75 -15.43
C ASP A 74 6.10 -1.22 -15.80
N ILE A 75 6.04 -0.11 -16.54
CA ILE A 75 4.77 0.44 -17.04
C ILE A 75 4.40 -0.28 -18.34
N MET A 76 3.79 -1.46 -18.22
CA MET A 76 3.49 -2.37 -19.35
C MET A 76 2.00 -2.49 -19.68
N THR A 77 1.12 -2.03 -18.80
CA THR A 77 -0.35 -2.04 -18.98
C THR A 77 -0.96 -0.67 -18.68
N GLN A 78 -2.15 -0.38 -19.20
CA GLN A 78 -2.86 0.85 -18.86
C GLN A 78 -3.03 1.02 -17.33
N ASP A 79 -3.31 -0.07 -16.63
CA ASP A 79 -3.44 -0.09 -15.16
C ASP A 79 -2.11 0.24 -14.47
N SER A 80 -0.98 -0.23 -15.02
CA SER A 80 0.35 0.08 -14.46
C SER A 80 0.70 1.57 -14.56
N CYS A 81 0.08 2.32 -15.48
CA CYS A 81 0.25 3.78 -15.57
C CYS A 81 -0.17 4.50 -14.26
N LEU A 82 -0.98 3.87 -13.40
CA LEU A 82 -1.32 4.38 -12.07
C LEU A 82 -0.07 4.59 -11.21
N PHE A 83 1.01 3.87 -11.50
CA PHE A 83 2.28 3.90 -10.75
C PHE A 83 3.39 4.67 -11.48
N HIS A 84 3.13 5.23 -12.66
CA HIS A 84 4.09 6.09 -13.36
C HIS A 84 4.46 7.30 -12.48
N GLU A 85 5.74 7.43 -12.14
CA GLU A 85 6.29 8.45 -11.22
C GLU A 85 5.58 8.54 -9.83
N ASN A 86 4.84 7.49 -9.44
CA ASN A 86 4.06 7.43 -8.21
C ASN A 86 4.40 6.19 -7.35
N ILE A 87 5.56 5.59 -7.61
CA ILE A 87 6.08 4.44 -6.89
C ILE A 87 7.54 4.66 -6.50
N ALA A 88 7.82 4.48 -5.21
CA ALA A 88 9.15 4.44 -4.66
C ALA A 88 9.62 2.99 -4.46
N VAL A 89 10.94 2.83 -4.36
CA VAL A 89 11.56 1.56 -3.97
C VAL A 89 12.49 1.83 -2.79
N TYR A 90 12.16 1.24 -1.64
CA TYR A 90 13.02 1.29 -0.47
C TYR A 90 13.95 0.06 -0.49
N GLN A 91 15.24 0.28 -0.69
CA GLN A 91 16.25 -0.75 -0.95
C GLN A 91 17.04 -1.19 0.30
N ASN A 92 16.41 -1.16 1.46
CA ASN A 92 17.03 -1.64 2.70
C ASN A 92 16.00 -2.42 3.50
N PHE A 93 16.37 -3.61 4.00
CA PHE A 93 15.48 -4.40 4.84
C PHE A 93 15.57 -3.99 6.32
N GLY A 94 16.75 -3.63 6.82
CA GLY A 94 16.98 -3.12 8.18
C GLY A 94 16.65 -4.06 9.36
N GLY A 95 15.79 -5.07 9.18
CA GLY A 95 15.25 -5.92 10.24
C GLY A 95 14.24 -5.21 11.15
N ILE A 96 13.42 -5.97 11.88
CA ILE A 96 12.32 -5.44 12.73
C ILE A 96 12.83 -4.54 13.88
N VAL A 97 14.09 -4.72 14.30
CA VAL A 97 14.68 -4.03 15.47
C VAL A 97 14.78 -2.51 15.28
N LEU A 98 14.77 -2.03 14.03
CA LEU A 98 15.00 -0.62 13.68
C LEU A 98 13.74 0.08 13.16
N ALA A 99 12.54 -0.38 13.52
CA ALA A 99 11.28 0.06 12.94
C ALA A 99 11.05 1.59 12.91
N GLN A 100 11.55 2.35 13.91
CA GLN A 100 11.44 3.81 13.91
C GLN A 100 12.33 4.44 12.84
N GLU A 101 13.60 4.01 12.74
CA GLU A 101 14.53 4.47 11.71
C GLU A 101 14.08 4.01 10.32
N GLU A 102 13.56 2.78 10.23
CA GLU A 102 12.95 2.23 9.01
C GLU A 102 11.79 3.12 8.54
N GLY A 103 10.88 3.51 9.44
CA GLY A 103 9.78 4.41 9.12
C GLY A 103 10.23 5.75 8.54
N GLU A 104 11.25 6.38 9.14
CA GLU A 104 11.82 7.63 8.63
C GLU A 104 12.48 7.46 7.26
N ASN A 105 13.17 6.34 7.05
CA ASN A 105 13.84 6.04 5.78
C ASN A 105 12.84 5.69 4.66
N ILE A 106 11.75 4.98 4.99
CA ILE A 106 10.63 4.74 4.07
C ILE A 106 9.98 6.07 3.69
N ALA A 107 9.75 6.96 4.66
CA ALA A 107 9.19 8.29 4.39
C ALA A 107 10.10 9.12 3.47
N LYS A 108 11.43 9.07 3.67
CA LYS A 108 12.41 9.71 2.76
C LYS A 108 12.36 9.10 1.36
N ALA A 109 12.27 7.77 1.24
CA ALA A 109 12.20 7.08 -0.05
C ALA A 109 10.93 7.42 -0.84
N LEU A 110 9.78 7.50 -0.17
CA LEU A 110 8.52 7.99 -0.74
C LEU A 110 8.62 9.44 -1.22
N GLY A 111 9.39 10.26 -0.51
CA GLY A 111 9.52 11.67 -0.78
C GLY A 111 8.17 12.42 -0.70
N PRO A 112 8.06 13.58 -1.35
CA PRO A 112 6.89 14.44 -1.21
C PRO A 112 5.69 14.02 -2.07
N LYS A 113 5.89 13.12 -3.05
CA LYS A 113 4.89 12.85 -4.10
C LYS A 113 4.41 11.40 -4.15
N ALA A 114 5.32 10.42 -4.07
CA ALA A 114 4.94 9.04 -4.26
C ALA A 114 3.95 8.61 -3.17
N LYS A 115 2.93 7.85 -3.60
CA LYS A 115 1.92 7.27 -2.72
C LYS A 115 2.07 5.77 -2.57
N THR A 116 3.00 5.15 -3.28
CA THR A 116 3.24 3.70 -3.19
C THR A 116 4.72 3.42 -3.03
N CYS A 117 5.05 2.37 -2.28
CA CYS A 117 6.42 1.97 -2.03
C CYS A 117 6.53 0.45 -2.06
N ILE A 118 7.51 -0.05 -2.82
CA ILE A 118 7.99 -1.42 -2.72
C ILE A 118 9.09 -1.43 -1.66
N LEU A 119 8.88 -2.18 -0.59
CA LEU A 119 9.84 -2.38 0.48
C LEU A 119 10.63 -3.65 0.18
N GLN A 120 11.90 -3.52 -0.20
CA GLN A 120 12.73 -4.64 -0.64
C GLN A 120 12.74 -5.77 0.40
N ASN A 121 12.49 -7.01 -0.05
CA ASN A 121 12.38 -8.21 0.79
C ASN A 121 11.28 -8.18 1.87
N HIS A 122 10.38 -7.19 1.87
CA HIS A 122 9.40 -6.99 2.93
C HIS A 122 7.97 -7.04 2.38
N GLY A 123 7.60 -6.17 1.45
CA GLY A 123 6.23 -6.10 0.93
C GLY A 123 5.88 -4.76 0.32
N LEU A 124 4.61 -4.37 0.41
CA LEU A 124 4.10 -3.12 -0.15
C LEU A 124 3.62 -2.18 0.95
N LEU A 125 3.73 -0.89 0.70
CA LEU A 125 3.13 0.17 1.51
C LEU A 125 2.52 1.23 0.60
N THR A 126 1.28 1.63 0.87
CA THR A 126 0.57 2.63 0.08
C THR A 126 -0.06 3.70 0.98
N LEU A 127 -0.25 4.89 0.41
CA LEU A 127 -0.71 6.10 1.08
C LEU A 127 -1.94 6.66 0.37
N GLY A 128 -2.81 7.33 1.11
CA GLY A 128 -3.98 8.00 0.56
C GLY A 128 -4.46 9.17 1.39
N LYS A 129 -5.21 10.07 0.74
CA LYS A 129 -6.06 11.10 1.37
C LYS A 129 -7.32 10.49 1.99
N THR A 130 -7.67 9.28 1.55
CA THR A 130 -8.77 8.47 2.06
C THR A 130 -8.29 7.03 2.25
N VAL A 131 -9.02 6.27 3.07
CA VAL A 131 -8.76 4.83 3.24
C VAL A 131 -8.94 4.10 1.90
N ASP A 132 -9.99 4.45 1.15
CA ASP A 132 -10.31 3.92 -0.17
C ASP A 132 -9.16 4.06 -1.15
N GLU A 133 -8.53 5.24 -1.20
CA GLU A 133 -7.38 5.49 -2.07
C GLU A 133 -6.20 4.59 -1.69
N ALA A 134 -5.84 4.53 -0.40
CA ALA A 134 -4.71 3.73 0.07
C ALA A 134 -4.93 2.24 -0.25
N VAL A 135 -6.13 1.72 0.01
CA VAL A 135 -6.47 0.30 -0.21
C VAL A 135 -6.56 -0.02 -1.70
N TYR A 136 -7.15 0.84 -2.53
CA TYR A 136 -7.19 0.60 -3.97
C TYR A 136 -5.79 0.59 -4.57
N LEU A 137 -4.94 1.57 -4.23
CA LEU A 137 -3.54 1.59 -4.68
C LEU A 137 -2.82 0.30 -4.28
N PHE A 138 -3.06 -0.19 -3.06
CA PHE A 138 -2.48 -1.44 -2.58
C PHE A 138 -2.90 -2.63 -3.45
N ALA A 139 -4.20 -2.82 -3.64
CA ALA A 139 -4.76 -3.94 -4.40
C ALA A 139 -4.40 -3.86 -5.90
N ALA A 140 -4.34 -2.65 -6.46
CA ALA A 140 -3.87 -2.42 -7.82
C ALA A 140 -2.38 -2.77 -7.96
N LEU A 141 -1.53 -2.36 -7.01
CA LEU A 141 -0.10 -2.63 -7.06
C LEU A 141 0.20 -4.12 -6.90
N ASP A 142 -0.46 -4.81 -5.97
CA ASP A 142 -0.28 -6.26 -5.80
C ASP A 142 -0.67 -7.03 -7.08
N ARG A 143 -1.76 -6.61 -7.74
CA ARG A 143 -2.14 -7.15 -9.06
C ARG A 143 -1.09 -6.85 -10.13
N GLN A 144 -0.51 -5.65 -10.17
CA GLN A 144 0.56 -5.34 -11.11
C GLN A 144 1.85 -6.11 -10.82
N CYS A 145 2.19 -6.37 -9.55
CA CYS A 145 3.29 -7.28 -9.19
C CYS A 145 3.04 -8.69 -9.74
N LYS A 146 1.80 -9.20 -9.68
CA LYS A 146 1.43 -10.49 -10.31
C LYS A 146 1.62 -10.45 -11.83
N VAL A 147 1.12 -9.42 -12.50
CA VAL A 147 1.27 -9.23 -13.95
C VAL A 147 2.75 -9.21 -14.34
N GLN A 148 3.56 -8.44 -13.61
CA GLN A 148 5.00 -8.35 -13.82
C GLN A 148 5.67 -9.72 -13.66
N LEU A 149 5.38 -10.47 -12.60
CA LEU A 149 5.95 -11.82 -12.40
C LEU A 149 5.61 -12.77 -13.55
N LEU A 150 4.36 -12.75 -14.04
CA LEU A 150 3.93 -13.57 -15.18
C LEU A 150 4.63 -13.14 -16.48
N ALA A 151 4.75 -11.82 -16.72
CA ALA A 151 5.41 -11.29 -17.89
C ALA A 151 6.92 -11.58 -17.89
N GLU A 152 7.60 -11.46 -16.74
CA GLU A 152 9.01 -11.81 -16.60
C GLU A 152 9.24 -13.32 -16.79
N ALA A 153 8.33 -14.17 -16.31
CA ALA A 153 8.42 -15.61 -16.53
C ALA A 153 8.29 -15.97 -18.03
N ALA A 154 7.36 -15.35 -18.75
CA ALA A 154 7.24 -15.53 -20.21
C ALA A 154 8.48 -14.99 -20.95
N ALA A 155 8.99 -13.82 -20.54
CA ALA A 155 10.18 -13.22 -21.12
C ALA A 155 11.45 -14.03 -20.90
N ALA A 156 11.60 -14.68 -19.74
CA ALA A 156 12.67 -15.62 -19.48
C ALA A 156 12.66 -16.84 -20.43
N ASN A 157 11.51 -17.14 -21.05
CA ASN A 157 11.36 -18.18 -22.08
C ASN A 157 11.52 -17.64 -23.52
N GLY A 158 12.05 -16.42 -23.68
CA GLY A 158 12.34 -15.83 -24.99
C GLY A 158 11.18 -15.11 -25.67
N ILE A 159 10.04 -14.92 -24.98
CA ILE A 159 8.92 -14.13 -25.50
C ILE A 159 9.16 -12.65 -25.14
N PRO A 160 9.50 -11.77 -26.09
CA PRO A 160 9.80 -10.39 -25.76
C PRO A 160 8.58 -9.67 -25.18
N LYS A 161 8.78 -8.87 -24.13
CA LYS A 161 7.79 -7.93 -23.60
C LYS A 161 8.08 -6.51 -24.10
N THR A 162 7.03 -5.70 -24.21
CA THR A 162 7.12 -4.26 -24.50
C THR A 162 6.64 -3.46 -23.30
N VAL A 163 7.06 -2.20 -23.22
CA VAL A 163 6.57 -1.23 -22.23
C VAL A 163 5.88 -0.08 -22.93
N ILE A 164 4.95 0.57 -22.23
CA ILE A 164 4.28 1.77 -22.70
C ILE A 164 5.31 2.90 -22.77
N SER A 165 5.20 3.74 -23.80
CA SER A 165 6.07 4.90 -23.97
C SER A 165 5.95 5.85 -22.77
N LYS A 166 6.99 6.67 -22.53
CA LYS A 166 6.91 7.65 -21.44
C LYS A 166 5.76 8.64 -21.67
N GLU A 167 5.57 9.11 -22.91
CA GLU A 167 4.50 10.06 -23.22
C GLU A 167 3.11 9.48 -22.95
N ASP A 168 2.84 8.24 -23.40
CA ASP A 168 1.54 7.58 -23.21
C ASP A 168 1.29 7.24 -21.74
N ALA A 169 2.34 6.81 -21.02
CA ALA A 169 2.27 6.55 -19.59
C ALA A 169 1.93 7.83 -18.81
N GLU A 170 2.60 8.94 -19.11
CA GLU A 170 2.36 10.23 -18.47
C GLU A 170 0.95 10.77 -18.78
N PHE A 171 0.50 10.69 -20.04
CA PHE A 171 -0.85 11.08 -20.44
C PHE A 171 -1.92 10.28 -19.69
N THR A 172 -1.75 8.96 -19.63
CA THR A 172 -2.67 8.07 -18.93
C THR A 172 -2.66 8.34 -17.43
N ALA A 173 -1.48 8.49 -16.83
CA ALA A 173 -1.30 8.79 -15.40
C ALA A 173 -2.02 10.08 -15.00
N LYS A 174 -1.89 11.16 -15.79
CA LYS A 174 -2.59 12.44 -15.57
C LYS A 174 -4.11 12.31 -15.58
N THR A 175 -4.65 11.24 -16.17
CA THR A 175 -6.10 10.96 -16.19
C THR A 175 -6.52 10.12 -14.99
N ILE A 176 -5.73 9.13 -14.59
CA ILE A 176 -6.19 8.10 -13.62
C ILE A 176 -5.66 8.27 -12.19
N GLN A 177 -4.63 9.09 -11.96
CA GLN A 177 -3.99 9.25 -10.64
C GLN A 177 -4.68 10.23 -9.68
N TRP A 178 -5.74 10.93 -10.11
CA TRP A 178 -6.52 11.80 -9.23
C TRP A 178 -7.12 10.99 -8.08
N TRP A 179 -6.99 11.48 -6.84
CA TRP A 179 -7.41 10.72 -5.66
C TRP A 179 -8.92 10.46 -5.67
N GLU A 180 -9.72 11.33 -6.28
CA GLU A 180 -11.15 11.16 -6.51
C GLU A 180 -11.43 9.98 -7.44
N ASN A 181 -10.65 9.85 -8.53
CA ASN A 181 -10.77 8.72 -9.44
C ASN A 181 -10.41 7.43 -8.73
N VAL A 182 -9.32 7.42 -7.97
CA VAL A 182 -8.89 6.25 -7.20
C VAL A 182 -9.95 5.87 -6.14
N TYR A 183 -10.51 6.85 -5.44
CA TYR A 183 -11.61 6.66 -4.50
C TYR A 183 -12.82 6.00 -5.15
N VAL A 184 -13.26 6.51 -6.31
CA VAL A 184 -14.40 5.97 -7.07
C VAL A 184 -14.14 4.53 -7.51
N ASN A 185 -12.90 4.23 -7.94
CA ASN A 185 -12.53 2.87 -8.36
C ASN A 185 -12.53 1.85 -7.21
N PHE A 186 -12.41 2.28 -5.95
CA PHE A 186 -12.57 1.40 -4.79
C PHE A 186 -14.04 1.08 -4.46
N GLN A 187 -14.98 1.98 -4.78
CA GLN A 187 -16.37 1.86 -4.34
C GLN A 187 -17.07 0.55 -4.73
N PRO A 188 -16.83 -0.07 -5.90
CA PRO A 188 -17.39 -1.38 -6.21
C PRO A 188 -16.97 -2.47 -5.20
N GLU A 189 -15.71 -2.46 -4.76
CA GLU A 189 -15.19 -3.41 -3.76
C GLU A 189 -15.83 -3.20 -2.41
N TYR A 190 -15.94 -1.95 -1.96
CA TYR A 190 -16.64 -1.60 -0.71
C TYR A 190 -18.10 -2.07 -0.73
N LYS A 191 -18.81 -1.85 -1.85
CA LYS A 191 -20.21 -2.29 -2.02
C LYS A 191 -20.34 -3.81 -2.02
N LEU A 192 -19.37 -4.51 -2.62
CA LEU A 192 -19.33 -5.97 -2.58
C LEU A 192 -19.13 -6.47 -1.14
N LEU A 193 -18.14 -5.92 -0.42
CA LEU A 193 -17.88 -6.26 0.97
C LEU A 193 -19.10 -6.03 1.85
N LEU A 194 -19.78 -4.88 1.70
CA LEU A 194 -21.02 -4.58 2.42
C LEU A 194 -22.12 -5.62 2.15
N LYS A 195 -22.26 -6.04 0.90
CA LYS A 195 -23.25 -7.04 0.50
C LYS A 195 -22.92 -8.44 1.04
N GLU A 196 -21.66 -8.87 0.95
CA GLU A 196 -21.23 -10.21 1.33
C GLU A 196 -21.19 -10.41 2.85
N THR A 197 -20.84 -9.36 3.59
CA THR A 197 -20.75 -9.38 5.05
C THR A 197 -22.02 -8.89 5.74
N ASN A 198 -23.04 -8.46 4.98
CA ASN A 198 -24.20 -7.76 5.53
C ASN A 198 -23.84 -6.56 6.44
N GLY A 199 -22.66 -5.96 6.22
CA GLY A 199 -22.13 -4.86 7.03
C GLY A 199 -21.55 -5.25 8.38
N ASP A 200 -21.25 -6.53 8.65
CA ASP A 200 -20.69 -7.00 9.93
C ASP A 200 -19.43 -6.23 10.35
N PHE A 201 -18.60 -5.78 9.41
CA PHE A 201 -17.40 -4.99 9.72
C PHE A 201 -17.70 -3.58 10.27
N LEU A 202 -18.94 -3.10 10.18
CA LEU A 202 -19.36 -1.80 10.70
C LEU A 202 -19.77 -1.84 12.18
N LEU A 203 -19.87 -3.05 12.76
CA LEU A 203 -20.26 -3.28 14.16
C LEU A 203 -19.24 -2.77 15.18
#